data_AF-A0A0H5QKP8-F1
#
_entry.id   AF-A0A0H5QKP8-F1
#
_cell.length_a   1.000
_cell.length_b   1.000
_cell.length_c   1.000
_cell.angle_alpha   90.00
_cell.angle_beta   90.00
_cell.angle_gamma   90.00
#
_symmetry.space_group_name_H-M   'P 1'
#
loop_
_entity.id
_entity.type
_entity.pdbx_description
1 polymer ?
#
loop_
_entity_poly.entity_id
_entity_poly.type
_entity_poly.pdbx_seq_one_letter_code
_entity_poly.pdbx_strand_id
1 'polypeptide(L)'
;MLGPVIEQSERQMRANAGGGFVPWQQPELAPVPISLPSASSSTTSRISPNRKSRPVPFPNLSLRHISAASSPLTSIDKNARKFLAQLQSHPLLSQSARELKILSNLVDQLERDQPNPTNDCVEVFNRLICNSPVDKSFALLALFRLAVSVRSVAKSFLDSEFESIFGLHRFCSEDCPTSVVLMALCSLSNLLSYGTDSYHLAIDPRTTEYMLGPLRSQQPLTRMMAAIVIYNCSLHLHFEPTDAEDHDDIGVQLISAVNEAVGVENNAAAKYRMLLALGHLVYFMGNEGILLLAALEFDASLFTEPANAAEVAADIQILLSNPI
;
A
#
# COMPACT_ATOMS: atom_id res chain seq x y z
N MET A 1 16.23 16.13 -21.18
CA MET A 1 15.53 15.09 -21.96
C MET A 1 14.72 14.16 -21.04
N LEU A 2 13.80 14.71 -20.23
CA LEU A 2 12.98 13.96 -19.24
C LEU A 2 11.58 13.59 -19.76
N GLY A 3 11.04 14.40 -20.68
CA GLY A 3 9.69 14.23 -21.25
C GLY A 3 9.43 12.85 -21.87
N PRO A 4 10.32 12.30 -22.73
CA PRO A 4 9.99 11.08 -23.47
C PRO A 4 9.81 9.83 -22.58
N VAL A 5 10.56 9.71 -21.49
CA VAL A 5 10.54 8.51 -20.62
C VAL A 5 9.37 8.57 -19.63
N ILE A 6 9.11 9.74 -19.05
CA ILE A 6 7.96 9.98 -18.18
C ILE A 6 6.67 9.81 -18.99
N GLU A 7 6.60 10.40 -20.19
CA GLU A 7 5.45 10.23 -21.08
C GLU A 7 5.26 8.78 -21.53
N GLN A 8 6.35 8.02 -21.80
CA GLN A 8 6.23 6.63 -22.20
C GLN A 8 5.78 5.73 -21.03
N SER A 9 6.24 6.01 -19.81
CA SER A 9 5.78 5.32 -18.60
C SER A 9 4.33 5.67 -18.27
N GLU A 10 3.92 6.94 -18.37
CA GLU A 10 2.54 7.38 -18.21
C GLU A 10 1.62 6.82 -19.29
N ARG A 11 2.06 6.76 -20.55
CA ARG A 11 1.33 6.12 -21.65
C ARG A 11 1.22 4.61 -21.44
N GLN A 12 2.25 3.93 -20.94
CA GLN A 12 2.17 2.50 -20.60
C GLN A 12 1.24 2.25 -19.41
N MET A 13 1.30 3.07 -18.37
CA MET A 13 0.40 2.96 -17.21
C MET A 13 -1.06 3.25 -17.60
N ARG A 14 -1.30 4.26 -18.46
CA ARG A 14 -2.64 4.54 -19.02
C ARG A 14 -3.13 3.46 -19.98
N ALA A 15 -2.27 2.90 -20.82
CA ALA A 15 -2.61 1.81 -21.74
C ALA A 15 -2.98 0.52 -20.98
N ASN A 16 -2.27 0.21 -19.89
CA ASN A 16 -2.60 -0.92 -19.01
C ASN A 16 -3.87 -0.67 -18.17
N ALA A 17 -4.20 0.60 -17.87
CA ALA A 17 -5.46 0.97 -17.22
C ALA A 17 -6.69 0.89 -18.16
N GLY A 18 -6.48 0.82 -19.49
CA GLY A 18 -7.53 0.90 -20.51
C GLY A 18 -7.98 -0.43 -21.11
N GLY A 19 -7.41 -1.57 -20.74
CA GLY A 19 -7.83 -2.85 -21.29
C GLY A 19 -6.84 -3.97 -20.98
N GLY A 20 -7.27 -4.92 -20.16
CA GLY A 20 -6.46 -6.07 -19.78
C GLY A 20 -6.18 -6.09 -18.29
N PHE A 21 -6.87 -6.99 -17.62
CA PHE A 21 -6.62 -7.42 -16.25
C PHE A 21 -5.11 -7.63 -16.00
N VAL A 22 -4.48 -6.73 -15.25
CA VAL A 22 -3.17 -7.00 -14.63
C VAL A 22 -3.46 -7.46 -13.20
N PRO A 23 -3.18 -8.72 -12.83
CA PRO A 23 -3.49 -9.26 -11.53
C PRO A 23 -2.49 -8.72 -10.52
N TRP A 24 -2.68 -7.48 -10.09
CA TRP A 24 -2.10 -6.96 -8.87
C TRP A 24 -2.91 -7.52 -7.69
N GLN A 25 -2.73 -8.84 -7.57
CA GLN A 25 -3.09 -9.81 -6.54
C GLN A 25 -4.41 -9.58 -5.79
N GLN A 26 -5.33 -10.53 -5.95
CA GLN A 26 -6.25 -10.87 -4.87
C GLN A 26 -5.40 -11.24 -3.64
N PRO A 27 -5.81 -10.86 -2.41
CA PRO A 27 -5.13 -11.33 -1.21
C PRO A 27 -5.05 -12.86 -1.25
N GLU A 28 -3.84 -13.42 -1.23
CA GLU A 28 -3.66 -14.87 -1.22
C GLU A 28 -4.16 -15.45 0.11
N LEU A 29 -5.13 -16.36 0.04
CA LEU A 29 -5.62 -17.13 1.18
C LEU A 29 -4.55 -18.12 1.64
N ALA A 30 -4.17 -18.09 2.91
CA ALA A 30 -3.26 -19.09 3.48
C ALA A 30 -3.99 -20.44 3.69
N PRO A 31 -3.35 -21.59 3.48
CA PRO A 31 -3.88 -22.88 3.94
C PRO A 31 -3.87 -22.92 5.48
N VAL A 32 -5.03 -23.19 6.07
CA VAL A 32 -5.22 -23.31 7.53
C VAL A 32 -4.40 -24.50 8.06
N PRO A 33 -3.50 -24.33 9.05
CA PRO A 33 -3.01 -25.46 9.82
C PRO A 33 -4.11 -25.88 10.79
N ILE A 34 -4.89 -26.89 10.41
CA ILE A 34 -5.85 -27.53 11.31
C ILE A 34 -5.06 -28.40 12.29
N SER A 35 -4.79 -27.87 13.47
CA SER A 35 -4.47 -28.67 14.65
C SER A 35 -5.79 -29.03 15.34
N LEU A 36 -6.46 -30.07 14.88
CA LEU A 36 -7.54 -30.73 15.62
C LEU A 36 -7.07 -32.12 16.08
N PRO A 37 -7.43 -32.55 17.30
CA PRO A 37 -6.99 -33.83 17.83
C PRO A 37 -7.55 -35.00 17.01
N SER A 38 -6.70 -36.00 16.89
CA SER A 38 -6.85 -37.21 16.09
C SER A 38 -8.18 -37.94 16.37
N ALA A 39 -9.03 -38.02 15.35
CA ALA A 39 -10.02 -39.07 15.23
C ALA A 39 -9.97 -39.60 13.79
N SER A 40 -9.43 -40.81 13.67
CA SER A 40 -9.32 -41.56 12.43
C SER A 40 -10.69 -41.85 11.83
N SER A 41 -10.93 -41.40 10.59
CA SER A 41 -11.66 -42.21 9.60
C SER A 41 -11.29 -41.76 8.19
N SER A 42 -10.85 -42.72 7.38
CA SER A 42 -10.54 -42.60 5.98
C SER A 42 -11.82 -42.47 5.15
N THR A 43 -11.93 -41.45 4.30
CA THR A 43 -12.81 -41.53 3.13
C THR A 43 -12.24 -40.68 2.00
N THR A 44 -11.74 -41.36 0.97
CA THR A 44 -11.38 -40.81 -0.33
C THR A 44 -12.63 -40.20 -0.97
N SER A 45 -12.63 -38.89 -1.21
CA SER A 45 -13.65 -38.25 -2.07
C SER A 45 -13.01 -37.30 -3.07
N ARG A 46 -13.44 -37.49 -4.32
CA ARG A 46 -13.00 -36.84 -5.54
C ARG A 46 -13.15 -35.32 -5.46
N ILE A 47 -12.08 -34.60 -5.79
CA ILE A 47 -12.10 -33.17 -6.08
C ILE A 47 -12.94 -32.96 -7.35
N SER A 48 -14.09 -32.31 -7.22
CA SER A 48 -14.84 -31.76 -8.34
C SER A 48 -14.34 -30.33 -8.61
N PRO A 49 -14.01 -29.96 -9.86
CA PRO A 49 -13.69 -28.58 -10.20
C PRO A 49 -14.99 -27.76 -10.36
N ASN A 50 -14.94 -26.46 -10.07
CA ASN A 50 -16.01 -25.45 -10.19
C ASN A 50 -17.04 -25.33 -9.05
N ARG A 51 -16.58 -24.95 -7.85
CA ARG A 51 -17.36 -24.00 -7.02
C ARG A 51 -16.70 -22.64 -7.13
N LYS A 52 -17.45 -21.64 -7.61
CA LYS A 52 -17.14 -20.22 -7.35
C LYS A 52 -17.02 -20.09 -5.83
N SER A 53 -15.80 -19.99 -5.34
CA SER A 53 -15.54 -19.84 -3.91
C SER A 53 -16.15 -18.51 -3.49
N ARG A 54 -17.16 -18.57 -2.61
CA ARG A 54 -17.65 -17.42 -1.88
C ARG A 54 -16.43 -16.70 -1.27
N PRO A 55 -16.32 -15.36 -1.36
CA PRO A 55 -15.25 -14.66 -0.64
C PRO A 55 -15.34 -15.01 0.84
N VAL A 56 -14.18 -15.04 1.49
CA VAL A 56 -14.11 -15.29 2.94
C VAL A 56 -14.93 -14.20 3.64
N PRO A 57 -15.85 -14.57 4.55
CA PRO A 57 -16.69 -13.61 5.25
C PRO A 57 -15.83 -12.58 5.97
N PHE A 58 -16.31 -11.34 5.97
CA PHE A 58 -15.67 -10.25 6.69
C PHE A 58 -15.95 -10.32 8.21
N PRO A 59 -15.01 -9.96 9.10
CA PRO A 59 -13.62 -9.59 8.81
C PRO A 59 -12.79 -10.79 8.38
N ASN A 60 -12.02 -10.61 7.30
CA ASN A 60 -11.12 -11.66 6.87
C ASN A 60 -9.78 -11.50 7.59
N LEU A 61 -9.66 -12.13 8.76
CA LEU A 61 -8.44 -12.14 9.59
C LEU A 61 -7.25 -12.85 8.92
N SER A 62 -7.47 -13.57 7.81
CA SER A 62 -6.40 -14.21 7.04
C SER A 62 -5.77 -13.29 5.99
N LEU A 63 -6.26 -12.05 5.89
CA LEU A 63 -5.75 -11.07 4.94
C LEU A 63 -4.33 -10.64 5.27
N ARG A 64 -3.56 -10.43 4.21
CA ARG A 64 -2.17 -9.99 4.28
C ARG A 64 -2.07 -8.55 3.80
N HIS A 65 -1.07 -7.86 4.33
CA HIS A 65 -0.63 -6.59 3.77
C HIS A 65 -0.25 -6.77 2.30
N ILE A 66 -0.58 -5.77 1.49
CA ILE A 66 -0.25 -5.73 0.08
C ILE A 66 1.07 -4.99 -0.07
N SER A 67 2.08 -5.69 -0.60
CA SER A 67 3.34 -5.07 -1.03
C SER A 67 3.23 -4.67 -2.49
N ALA A 68 3.63 -3.44 -2.83
CA ALA A 68 3.76 -3.00 -4.21
C ALA A 68 4.98 -3.62 -4.93
N ALA A 69 5.76 -4.46 -4.25
CA ALA A 69 6.89 -5.20 -4.82
C ALA A 69 6.48 -6.53 -5.46
N SER A 70 5.33 -7.08 -5.09
CA SER A 70 4.89 -8.41 -5.54
C SER A 70 4.45 -8.44 -7.01
N SER A 71 4.36 -7.28 -7.66
CA SER A 71 4.47 -7.23 -9.12
C SER A 71 5.26 -5.97 -9.55
N PRO A 72 5.86 -5.97 -10.75
CA PRO A 72 6.57 -4.80 -11.28
C PRO A 72 5.63 -3.82 -11.99
N LEU A 73 5.59 -2.54 -11.56
CA LEU A 73 4.76 -1.46 -12.13
C LEU A 73 5.12 -1.21 -13.60
N THR A 74 6.38 -1.48 -13.95
CA THR A 74 6.88 -1.45 -15.32
C THR A 74 7.89 -2.57 -15.54
N SER A 75 8.17 -2.92 -16.80
CA SER A 75 9.27 -3.86 -17.13
C SER A 75 10.66 -3.37 -16.67
N ILE A 76 10.78 -2.09 -16.31
CA ILE A 76 12.02 -1.46 -15.82
C ILE A 76 12.26 -1.76 -14.34
N ASP A 77 11.25 -2.16 -13.58
CA ASP A 77 11.38 -2.52 -12.16
C ASP A 77 12.33 -3.70 -11.93
N LYS A 78 12.56 -4.51 -12.95
CA LYS A 78 13.58 -5.58 -12.96
C LYS A 78 15.01 -5.08 -13.09
N ASN A 79 15.24 -3.77 -13.13
CA ASN A 79 16.54 -3.18 -13.45
C ASN A 79 16.81 -1.94 -12.59
N ALA A 80 17.11 -2.18 -11.31
CA ALA A 80 17.51 -1.15 -10.35
C ALA A 80 18.69 -0.30 -10.85
N ARG A 81 19.59 -0.89 -11.65
CA ARG A 81 20.73 -0.22 -12.27
C ARG A 81 20.32 0.91 -13.25
N LYS A 82 19.18 0.82 -13.91
CA LYS A 82 18.65 1.92 -14.74
C LYS A 82 18.29 3.15 -13.92
N PHE A 83 17.69 2.96 -12.74
CA PHE A 83 17.38 4.07 -11.84
C PHE A 83 18.66 4.70 -11.28
N LEU A 84 19.64 3.87 -10.91
CA LEU A 84 20.96 4.36 -10.50
C LEU A 84 21.65 5.20 -11.59
N ALA A 85 21.62 4.75 -12.85
CA ALA A 85 22.20 5.49 -13.96
C ALA A 85 21.54 6.88 -14.14
N GLN A 86 20.23 6.98 -13.93
CA GLN A 86 19.53 8.28 -13.95
C GLN A 86 19.95 9.16 -12.76
N LEU A 87 20.14 8.56 -11.59
CA LEU A 87 20.57 9.25 -10.37
C LEU A 87 22.00 9.80 -10.42
N GLN A 88 22.87 9.26 -11.28
CA GLN A 88 24.22 9.82 -11.49
C GLN A 88 24.20 11.28 -11.96
N SER A 89 23.16 11.67 -12.70
CA SER A 89 22.94 13.04 -13.15
C SER A 89 22.17 13.91 -12.14
N HIS A 90 21.76 13.34 -11.00
CA HIS A 90 20.95 14.04 -10.02
C HIS A 90 21.79 15.13 -9.32
N PRO A 91 21.32 16.38 -9.19
CA PRO A 91 22.12 17.49 -8.66
C PRO A 91 22.76 17.20 -7.31
N LEU A 92 21.99 16.59 -6.41
CA LEU A 92 22.43 16.24 -5.05
C LEU A 92 23.40 15.05 -4.96
N LEU A 93 23.58 14.29 -6.05
CA LEU A 93 24.48 13.12 -6.10
C LEU A 93 25.66 13.32 -7.04
N SER A 94 25.53 14.17 -8.05
CA SER A 94 26.53 14.41 -9.09
C SER A 94 27.90 14.84 -8.54
N GLN A 95 27.92 15.40 -7.33
CA GLN A 95 29.14 15.86 -6.65
C GLN A 95 29.65 14.89 -5.57
N SER A 96 28.93 13.78 -5.34
CA SER A 96 29.17 12.89 -4.20
C SER A 96 29.47 11.46 -4.65
N ALA A 97 30.75 11.22 -4.98
CA ALA A 97 31.22 9.89 -5.37
C ALA A 97 31.01 8.83 -4.26
N ARG A 98 31.04 9.25 -2.99
CA ARG A 98 30.78 8.37 -1.84
C ARG A 98 29.34 7.85 -1.86
N GLU A 99 28.36 8.73 -2.00
CA GLU A 99 26.95 8.34 -1.96
C GLU A 99 26.53 7.55 -3.19
N LEU A 100 27.07 7.89 -4.37
CA LEU A 100 26.89 7.07 -5.57
C LEU A 100 27.44 5.65 -5.37
N LYS A 101 28.58 5.49 -4.67
CA LYS A 101 29.12 4.18 -4.33
C LYS A 101 28.22 3.42 -3.36
N ILE A 102 27.65 4.09 -2.36
CA ILE A 102 26.69 3.49 -1.42
C ILE A 102 25.46 2.97 -2.16
N LEU A 103 24.85 3.79 -3.02
CA LEU A 103 23.69 3.40 -3.82
C LEU A 103 24.03 2.29 -4.84
N SER A 104 25.24 2.32 -5.43
CA SER A 104 25.70 1.25 -6.32
C SER A 104 25.83 -0.08 -5.59
N ASN A 105 26.40 -0.08 -4.38
CA ASN A 105 26.53 -1.28 -3.57
C ASN A 105 25.14 -1.84 -3.20
N LEU A 106 24.19 -0.98 -2.86
CA LEU A 106 22.80 -1.40 -2.62
C LEU A 106 22.20 -2.07 -3.86
N VAL A 107 22.35 -1.45 -5.04
CA VAL A 107 21.84 -2.04 -6.30
C VAL A 107 22.47 -3.40 -6.57
N ASP A 108 23.79 -3.54 -6.38
CA ASP A 108 24.48 -4.82 -6.53
C ASP A 108 23.96 -5.89 -5.55
N GLN A 109 23.60 -5.49 -4.32
CA GLN A 109 23.02 -6.39 -3.33
C GLN A 109 21.57 -6.78 -3.66
N LEU A 110 20.75 -5.82 -4.13
CA LEU A 110 19.38 -6.07 -4.59
C LEU A 110 19.36 -7.02 -5.79
N GLU A 111 20.28 -6.90 -6.73
CA GLU A 111 20.39 -7.79 -7.90
C GLU A 111 20.88 -9.21 -7.54
N ARG A 112 21.50 -9.39 -6.35
CA ARG A 112 22.02 -10.67 -5.87
C ARG A 112 21.13 -11.34 -4.82
N ASP A 113 19.97 -10.76 -4.51
CA ASP A 113 19.08 -11.17 -3.42
C ASP A 113 19.81 -11.32 -2.06
N GLN A 114 20.86 -10.52 -1.83
CA GLN A 114 21.61 -10.46 -0.56
C GLN A 114 21.71 -9.03 0.00
N PRO A 115 20.58 -8.37 0.27
CA PRO A 115 20.52 -7.02 0.79
C PRO A 115 20.95 -6.96 2.26
N ASN A 116 22.10 -6.30 2.48
CA ASN A 116 22.59 -5.93 3.80
C ASN A 116 22.81 -4.40 3.81
N PRO A 117 21.74 -3.63 4.08
CA PRO A 117 21.81 -2.17 4.08
C PRO A 117 22.82 -1.70 5.14
N THR A 118 23.68 -0.77 4.75
CA THR A 118 24.51 -0.03 5.71
C THR A 118 23.71 1.15 6.26
N ASN A 119 23.97 1.60 7.49
CA ASN A 119 23.37 2.83 8.03
C ASN A 119 23.58 4.03 7.09
N ASP A 120 24.75 4.11 6.45
CA ASP A 120 25.06 5.09 5.40
C ASP A 120 24.01 5.13 4.26
N CYS A 121 23.35 4.01 3.96
CA CYS A 121 22.32 3.94 2.92
C CYS A 121 21.04 4.68 3.36
N VAL A 122 20.63 4.48 4.61
CA VAL A 122 19.47 5.17 5.19
C VAL A 122 19.71 6.66 5.22
N GLU A 123 20.89 7.11 5.67
CA GLU A 123 21.28 8.52 5.69
C GLU A 123 21.22 9.17 4.29
N VAL A 124 21.73 8.46 3.27
CA VAL A 124 21.68 8.93 1.88
C VAL A 124 20.25 9.09 1.41
N PHE A 125 19.38 8.10 1.63
CA PHE A 125 17.98 8.22 1.24
C PHE A 125 17.24 9.31 2.04
N ASN A 126 17.47 9.44 3.35
CA ASN A 126 16.92 10.52 4.17
C ASN A 126 17.26 11.88 3.57
N ARG A 127 18.55 12.13 3.33
CA ARG A 127 19.00 13.39 2.74
C ARG A 127 18.38 13.61 1.37
N LEU A 128 18.37 12.60 0.50
CA LEU A 128 17.87 12.75 -0.87
C LEU A 128 16.36 12.94 -0.91
N ILE A 129 15.57 12.15 -0.17
CA ILE A 129 14.10 12.25 -0.14
C ILE A 129 13.69 13.63 0.41
N CYS A 130 14.33 14.10 1.47
CA CYS A 130 14.02 15.39 2.08
C CYS A 130 14.44 16.58 1.21
N ASN A 131 15.50 16.48 0.40
CA ASN A 131 16.07 17.64 -0.29
C ASN A 131 15.91 17.64 -1.82
N SER A 132 15.54 16.52 -2.46
CA SER A 132 15.49 16.44 -3.92
C SER A 132 14.32 17.25 -4.52
N PRO A 133 14.53 17.97 -5.64
CA PRO A 133 13.44 18.58 -6.39
C PRO A 133 12.45 17.52 -6.90
N VAL A 134 11.15 17.80 -6.78
CA VAL A 134 10.06 16.87 -7.14
C VAL A 134 10.20 16.35 -8.58
N ASP A 135 10.55 17.21 -9.52
CA ASP A 135 10.71 16.88 -10.94
C ASP A 135 11.93 15.99 -11.26
N LYS A 136 12.82 15.77 -10.27
CA LYS A 136 13.98 14.86 -10.34
C LYS A 136 13.85 13.63 -9.44
N SER A 137 12.78 13.53 -8.64
CA SER A 137 12.64 12.48 -7.62
C SER A 137 12.15 11.13 -8.14
N PHE A 138 11.70 11.02 -9.39
CA PHE A 138 11.16 9.75 -9.90
C PHE A 138 12.14 8.58 -9.76
N ALA A 139 13.37 8.71 -10.26
CA ALA A 139 14.37 7.64 -10.19
C ALA A 139 14.79 7.33 -8.75
N LEU A 140 14.83 8.36 -7.90
CA LEU A 140 15.13 8.24 -6.47
C LEU A 140 14.07 7.39 -5.77
N LEU A 141 12.80 7.75 -5.95
CA LEU A 141 11.68 7.06 -5.32
C LEU A 141 11.49 5.65 -5.89
N ALA A 142 11.72 5.45 -7.19
CA ALA A 142 11.68 4.12 -7.80
C ALA A 142 12.75 3.18 -7.21
N LEU A 143 13.99 3.67 -7.02
CA LEU A 143 15.04 2.91 -6.35
C LEU A 143 14.71 2.69 -4.87
N PHE A 144 14.23 3.73 -4.18
CA PHE A 144 13.82 3.64 -2.78
C PHE A 144 12.72 2.59 -2.58
N ARG A 145 11.67 2.61 -3.41
CA ARG A 145 10.58 1.61 -3.43
C ARG A 145 11.12 0.18 -3.56
N LEU A 146 12.08 -0.04 -4.45
CA LEU A 146 12.72 -1.36 -4.61
C LEU A 146 13.56 -1.71 -3.38
N ALA A 147 14.29 -0.75 -2.81
CA ALA A 147 15.08 -0.98 -1.61
C ALA A 147 14.20 -1.42 -0.43
N VAL A 148 13.12 -0.69 -0.14
CA VAL A 148 12.19 -0.99 0.96
C VAL A 148 11.26 -2.18 0.69
N SER A 149 11.30 -2.78 -0.50
CA SER A 149 10.67 -4.10 -0.74
C SER A 149 11.41 -5.27 -0.12
N VAL A 150 12.61 -5.01 0.41
CA VAL A 150 13.36 -5.97 1.20
C VAL A 150 13.16 -5.69 2.69
N ARG A 151 12.80 -6.73 3.46
CA ARG A 151 12.57 -6.60 4.91
C ARG A 151 13.74 -6.03 5.69
N SER A 152 14.98 -6.49 5.44
CA SER A 152 16.16 -5.98 6.16
C SER A 152 16.37 -4.48 5.94
N VAL A 153 16.16 -4.01 4.71
CA VAL A 153 16.25 -2.58 4.34
C VAL A 153 15.11 -1.78 4.94
N ALA A 154 13.87 -2.23 4.77
CA ALA A 154 12.71 -1.57 5.33
C ALA A 154 12.83 -1.42 6.85
N LYS A 155 13.28 -2.48 7.54
CA LYS A 155 13.51 -2.43 8.98
C LYS A 155 14.52 -1.35 9.37
N SER A 156 15.64 -1.20 8.64
CA SER A 156 16.58 -0.11 8.91
C SER A 156 15.97 1.28 8.75
N PHE A 157 14.99 1.46 7.85
CA PHE A 157 14.26 2.73 7.72
C PHE A 157 13.23 2.93 8.84
N LEU A 158 12.50 1.88 9.21
CA LEU A 158 11.49 1.89 10.27
C LEU A 158 12.11 2.08 11.67
N ASP A 159 13.34 1.58 11.87
CA ASP A 159 14.09 1.74 13.12
C ASP A 159 14.81 3.11 13.20
N SER A 160 14.98 3.80 12.06
CA SER A 160 15.46 5.20 12.03
C SER A 160 14.29 6.14 12.37
N GLU A 161 14.54 7.36 12.88
CA GLU A 161 13.53 8.34 13.36
C GLU A 161 12.50 8.85 12.31
N PHE A 162 12.19 8.06 11.28
CA PHE A 162 11.17 8.24 10.25
C PHE A 162 11.35 9.49 9.38
N GLU A 163 12.46 10.23 9.48
CA GLU A 163 12.64 11.49 8.73
C GLU A 163 12.48 11.32 7.20
N SER A 164 13.04 10.27 6.58
CA SER A 164 12.78 9.99 5.16
C SER A 164 11.33 9.65 4.88
N ILE A 165 10.71 8.87 5.76
CA ILE A 165 9.35 8.38 5.58
C ILE A 165 8.38 9.56 5.63
N PHE A 166 8.59 10.49 6.56
CA PHE A 166 7.86 11.76 6.58
C PHE A 166 8.27 12.67 5.43
N GLY A 167 9.53 12.63 5.00
CA GLY A 167 9.98 13.27 3.77
C GLY A 167 9.19 12.86 2.53
N LEU A 168 8.52 11.69 2.51
CA LEU A 168 7.71 11.25 1.36
C LEU A 168 6.46 12.11 1.14
N HIS A 169 5.93 12.78 2.18
CA HIS A 169 4.68 13.56 2.09
C HIS A 169 4.69 14.59 0.96
N ARG A 170 5.86 15.21 0.75
CA ARG A 170 6.04 16.25 -0.27
C ARG A 170 5.80 15.73 -1.69
N PHE A 171 5.87 14.41 -1.88
CA PHE A 171 5.64 13.73 -3.15
C PHE A 171 4.21 13.21 -3.30
N CYS A 172 3.40 13.27 -2.24
CA CYS A 172 1.99 12.85 -2.23
C CYS A 172 1.02 14.01 -2.50
N SER A 173 1.52 15.22 -2.80
CA SER A 173 0.68 16.38 -3.17
C SER A 173 0.06 16.21 -4.57
N GLU A 174 -1.12 16.79 -4.79
CA GLU A 174 -1.78 16.85 -6.10
C GLU A 174 -0.97 17.61 -7.16
N ASP A 175 -0.09 18.52 -6.72
CA ASP A 175 0.80 19.29 -7.61
C ASP A 175 1.98 18.46 -8.15
N CYS A 176 2.20 17.25 -7.60
CA CYS A 176 3.28 16.39 -8.03
C CYS A 176 2.92 15.59 -9.29
N PRO A 177 3.90 15.28 -10.15
CA PRO A 177 3.67 14.37 -11.28
C PRO A 177 3.09 13.03 -10.79
N THR A 178 2.09 12.50 -11.48
CA THR A 178 1.41 11.23 -11.09
C THR A 178 2.40 10.09 -10.89
N SER A 179 3.44 10.01 -11.73
CA SER A 179 4.51 9.01 -11.62
C SER A 179 5.30 9.12 -10.30
N VAL A 180 5.54 10.34 -9.81
CA VAL A 180 6.23 10.60 -8.54
C VAL A 180 5.34 10.22 -7.36
N VAL A 181 4.06 10.62 -7.40
CA VAL A 181 3.07 10.26 -6.38
C VAL A 181 2.98 8.73 -6.26
N LEU A 182 2.81 8.03 -7.39
CA LEU A 182 2.71 6.57 -7.39
C LEU A 182 3.94 5.90 -6.78
N MET A 183 5.16 6.34 -7.11
CA MET A 183 6.36 5.76 -6.49
C MET A 183 6.38 5.97 -4.98
N ALA A 184 6.02 7.16 -4.48
CA ALA A 184 5.95 7.44 -3.06
C ALA A 184 4.93 6.55 -2.34
N LEU A 185 3.71 6.42 -2.89
CA LEU A 185 2.67 5.55 -2.35
C LEU A 185 3.08 4.08 -2.35
N CYS A 186 3.74 3.61 -3.41
CA CYS A 186 4.26 2.25 -3.46
C CYS A 186 5.37 2.02 -2.43
N SER A 187 6.24 3.00 -2.18
CA SER A 187 7.25 2.91 -1.11
C SER A 187 6.59 2.78 0.26
N LEU A 188 5.56 3.59 0.55
CA LEU A 188 4.79 3.49 1.79
C LEU A 188 4.11 2.14 1.94
N SER A 189 3.45 1.65 0.88
CA SER A 189 2.83 0.31 0.87
C SER A 189 3.84 -0.80 1.16
N ASN A 190 5.06 -0.71 0.61
CA ASN A 190 6.13 -1.66 0.91
C ASN A 190 6.58 -1.59 2.37
N LEU A 191 6.81 -0.39 2.91
CA LEU A 191 7.17 -0.20 4.32
C LEU A 191 6.10 -0.77 5.27
N LEU A 192 4.83 -0.53 4.97
CA LEU A 192 3.69 -1.02 5.77
C LEU A 192 3.42 -2.53 5.61
N SER A 193 4.16 -3.23 4.73
CA SER A 193 3.90 -4.65 4.47
C SER A 193 4.57 -5.61 5.46
N TYR A 194 5.34 -5.10 6.42
CA TYR A 194 6.15 -5.92 7.34
C TYR A 194 5.49 -6.20 8.70
N GLY A 195 4.16 -6.07 8.81
CA GLY A 195 3.42 -6.40 10.04
C GLY A 195 3.86 -5.50 11.20
N THR A 196 4.09 -6.10 12.37
CA THR A 196 4.40 -5.35 13.61
C THR A 196 5.61 -4.43 13.50
N ASP A 197 6.59 -4.71 12.63
CA ASP A 197 7.74 -3.82 12.40
C ASP A 197 7.31 -2.42 11.88
N SER A 198 6.16 -2.32 11.21
CA SER A 198 5.65 -1.08 10.62
C SER A 198 4.47 -0.45 11.37
N TYR A 199 4.15 -0.96 12.56
CA TYR A 199 3.01 -0.52 13.35
C TYR A 199 3.04 0.99 13.64
N HIS A 200 4.16 1.50 14.17
CA HIS A 200 4.32 2.93 14.48
C HIS A 200 4.11 3.83 13.26
N LEU A 201 4.50 3.37 12.07
CA LEU A 201 4.25 4.11 10.84
C LEU A 201 2.75 4.14 10.49
N ALA A 202 2.05 3.02 10.68
CA ALA A 202 0.64 2.89 10.33
C ALA A 202 -0.28 3.74 11.19
N ILE A 203 0.09 3.93 12.46
CA ILE A 203 -0.65 4.73 13.46
C ILE A 203 -0.08 6.14 13.62
N ASP A 204 0.82 6.58 12.74
CA ASP A 204 1.28 7.96 12.77
C ASP A 204 0.25 8.85 12.03
N PRO A 205 -0.28 9.91 12.65
CA PRO A 205 -1.25 10.80 12.01
C PRO A 205 -0.77 11.37 10.68
N ARG A 206 0.54 11.61 10.54
CA ARG A 206 1.12 12.13 9.30
C ARG A 206 0.97 11.13 8.17
N THR A 207 1.10 9.83 8.43
CA THR A 207 0.89 8.78 7.41
C THR A 207 -0.51 8.86 6.82
N THR A 208 -1.51 9.10 7.67
CA THR A 208 -2.91 9.29 7.25
C THR A 208 -3.07 10.55 6.40
N GLU A 209 -2.54 11.69 6.86
CA GLU A 209 -2.58 12.96 6.10
C GLU A 209 -2.02 12.81 4.69
N TYR A 210 -0.96 12.01 4.53
CA TYR A 210 -0.30 11.80 3.24
C TYR A 210 -1.23 11.12 2.23
N MET A 211 -2.19 10.32 2.70
CA MET A 211 -3.08 9.54 1.84
C MET A 211 -4.35 10.30 1.45
N LEU A 212 -4.77 11.29 2.24
CA LEU A 212 -6.03 12.01 2.02
C LEU A 212 -6.06 12.73 0.66
N GLY A 213 -4.98 13.42 0.29
CA GLY A 213 -4.86 14.07 -1.03
C GLY A 213 -4.90 13.06 -2.18
N PRO A 214 -3.98 12.07 -2.22
CA PRO A 214 -4.00 11.00 -3.21
C PRO A 214 -5.33 10.24 -3.34
N LEU A 215 -6.04 10.02 -2.23
CA LEU A 215 -7.35 9.35 -2.22
C LEU A 215 -8.44 10.17 -2.93
N ARG A 216 -8.33 11.51 -2.92
CA ARG A 216 -9.22 12.44 -3.63
C ARG A 216 -8.75 12.80 -5.04
N SER A 217 -7.60 12.28 -5.46
CA SER A 217 -7.01 12.56 -6.78
C SER A 217 -7.97 12.24 -7.93
N GLN A 218 -7.94 13.03 -9.00
CA GLN A 218 -8.67 12.71 -10.22
C GLN A 218 -8.11 11.47 -10.96
N GLN A 219 -6.88 11.05 -10.64
CA GLN A 219 -6.23 9.91 -11.29
C GLN A 219 -6.62 8.57 -10.60
N PRO A 220 -7.30 7.64 -11.30
CA PRO A 220 -7.78 6.40 -10.68
C PRO A 220 -6.67 5.52 -10.08
N LEU A 221 -5.50 5.48 -10.71
CA LEU A 221 -4.35 4.72 -10.20
C LEU A 221 -3.81 5.28 -8.89
N THR A 222 -3.79 6.61 -8.75
CA THR A 222 -3.37 7.28 -7.51
C THR A 222 -4.34 6.94 -6.37
N ARG A 223 -5.65 7.06 -6.62
CA ARG A 223 -6.67 6.69 -5.63
C ARG A 223 -6.59 5.23 -5.22
N MET A 224 -6.41 4.32 -6.19
CA MET A 224 -6.24 2.90 -5.93
C MET A 224 -5.03 2.62 -5.04
N MET A 225 -3.89 3.27 -5.31
CA MET A 225 -2.67 3.06 -4.53
C MET A 225 -2.79 3.67 -3.14
N ALA A 226 -3.45 4.82 -2.99
CA ALA A 226 -3.78 5.40 -1.69
C ALA A 226 -4.67 4.45 -0.87
N ALA A 227 -5.69 3.86 -1.50
CA ALA A 227 -6.56 2.87 -0.86
C ALA A 227 -5.80 1.61 -0.41
N ILE A 228 -4.75 1.19 -1.14
CA ILE A 228 -3.89 0.07 -0.72
C ILE A 228 -3.06 0.45 0.52
N VAL A 229 -2.53 1.67 0.57
CA VAL A 229 -1.79 2.14 1.75
C VAL A 229 -2.71 2.21 2.97
N ILE A 230 -3.92 2.78 2.81
CA ILE A 230 -4.92 2.84 3.88
C ILE A 230 -5.35 1.44 4.32
N TYR A 231 -5.56 0.53 3.37
CA TYR A 231 -5.84 -0.88 3.67
C TYR A 231 -4.73 -1.49 4.52
N ASN A 232 -3.45 -1.28 4.16
CA ASN A 232 -2.34 -1.76 4.97
C ASN A 232 -2.35 -1.14 6.38
N CYS A 233 -2.63 0.16 6.51
CA CYS A 233 -2.80 0.79 7.83
C CYS A 233 -3.94 0.15 8.63
N SER A 234 -5.08 -0.13 7.99
CA SER A 234 -6.24 -0.74 8.66
C SER A 234 -5.95 -2.13 9.24
N LEU A 235 -5.05 -2.89 8.61
CA LEU A 235 -4.63 -4.19 9.14
C LEU A 235 -3.73 -4.06 10.37
N HIS A 236 -3.05 -2.93 10.56
CA HIS A 236 -2.22 -2.68 11.75
C HIS A 236 -3.04 -2.37 13.00
N LEU A 237 -4.26 -1.87 12.84
CA LEU A 237 -5.21 -1.66 13.96
C LEU A 237 -5.60 -2.98 14.64
N HIS A 238 -5.31 -4.13 14.03
CA HIS A 238 -5.47 -5.43 14.68
C HIS A 238 -4.42 -5.74 15.76
N PHE A 239 -3.23 -5.14 15.67
CA PHE A 239 -2.04 -5.74 16.31
C PHE A 239 -1.75 -5.31 17.75
N GLU A 240 -2.34 -4.25 18.30
CA GLU A 240 -2.18 -3.95 19.75
C GLU A 240 -3.18 -2.88 20.25
N PRO A 241 -3.78 -3.02 21.45
CA PRO A 241 -4.75 -2.07 22.02
C PRO A 241 -4.09 -1.06 22.98
N THR A 242 -2.82 -0.72 22.78
CA THR A 242 -2.01 -0.17 23.87
C THR A 242 -2.16 1.34 24.10
N ASP A 243 -2.69 2.11 23.14
CA ASP A 243 -3.02 3.54 23.28
C ASP A 243 -4.30 3.92 22.48
N ALA A 244 -5.48 3.54 22.98
CA ALA A 244 -6.76 3.65 22.27
C ALA A 244 -7.08 5.05 21.69
N GLU A 245 -6.75 6.14 22.39
CA GLU A 245 -7.17 7.49 21.97
C GLU A 245 -6.56 7.94 20.62
N ASP A 246 -5.28 7.67 20.36
CA ASP A 246 -4.63 8.03 19.09
C ASP A 246 -5.11 7.13 17.92
N HIS A 247 -5.52 5.89 18.23
CA HIS A 247 -6.10 4.99 17.24
C HIS A 247 -7.46 5.47 16.76
N ASP A 248 -8.26 6.02 17.68
CA ASP A 248 -9.63 6.43 17.38
C ASP A 248 -9.64 7.65 16.47
N ASP A 249 -8.80 8.66 16.71
CA ASP A 249 -8.70 9.84 15.86
C ASP A 249 -8.24 9.50 14.43
N ILE A 250 -7.26 8.61 14.29
CA ILE A 250 -6.78 8.14 12.98
C ILE A 250 -7.85 7.31 12.27
N GLY A 251 -8.49 6.41 13.01
CA GLY A 251 -9.58 5.59 12.52
C GLY A 251 -10.75 6.44 12.01
N VAL A 252 -11.16 7.46 12.77
CA VAL A 252 -12.20 8.42 12.39
C VAL A 252 -11.84 9.11 11.06
N GLN A 253 -10.61 9.62 10.95
CA GLN A 253 -10.15 10.29 9.72
C GLN A 253 -10.15 9.35 8.51
N LEU A 254 -9.65 8.13 8.68
CA LEU A 254 -9.58 7.14 7.60
C LEU A 254 -10.97 6.65 7.18
N ILE A 255 -11.87 6.35 8.12
CA ILE A 255 -13.26 5.96 7.82
C ILE A 255 -13.95 7.07 7.03
N SER A 256 -13.85 8.31 7.51
CA SER A 256 -14.50 9.46 6.88
C SER A 256 -14.00 9.66 5.44
N ALA A 257 -12.68 9.62 5.25
CA ALA A 257 -12.05 9.83 3.95
C ALA A 257 -12.36 8.69 2.96
N VAL A 258 -12.31 7.43 3.41
CA VAL A 258 -12.60 6.27 2.57
C VAL A 258 -14.07 6.22 2.19
N ASN A 259 -14.99 6.53 3.12
CA ASN A 259 -16.42 6.57 2.84
C ASN A 259 -16.77 7.63 1.79
N GLU A 260 -16.19 8.83 1.89
CA GLU A 260 -16.36 9.89 0.89
C GLU A 260 -15.82 9.44 -0.48
N ALA A 261 -14.60 8.89 -0.51
CA ALA A 261 -13.93 8.52 -1.75
C ALA A 261 -14.60 7.34 -2.46
N VAL A 262 -15.10 6.34 -1.72
CA VAL A 262 -15.68 5.14 -2.31
C VAL A 262 -17.02 5.41 -3.01
N GLY A 263 -17.78 6.39 -2.51
CA GLY A 263 -19.07 6.80 -3.10
C GLY A 263 -18.94 7.40 -4.51
N VAL A 264 -17.78 7.98 -4.84
CA VAL A 264 -17.50 8.58 -6.15
C VAL A 264 -16.55 7.76 -7.03
N GLU A 265 -16.06 6.61 -6.54
CA GLU A 265 -15.12 5.78 -7.27
C GLU A 265 -15.82 4.97 -8.38
N ASN A 266 -15.27 5.06 -9.59
CA ASN A 266 -15.77 4.34 -10.76
C ASN A 266 -14.89 3.14 -11.13
N ASN A 267 -13.64 3.11 -10.67
CA ASN A 267 -12.75 1.99 -10.88
C ASN A 267 -13.12 0.83 -9.94
N ALA A 268 -13.59 -0.28 -10.53
CA ALA A 268 -14.01 -1.48 -9.82
C ALA A 268 -12.96 -2.02 -8.82
N ALA A 269 -11.68 -2.00 -9.20
CA ALA A 269 -10.60 -2.54 -8.38
C ALA A 269 -10.19 -1.60 -7.23
N ALA A 270 -10.26 -0.27 -7.45
CA ALA A 270 -10.08 0.72 -6.39
C ALA A 270 -11.24 0.67 -5.40
N LYS A 271 -12.48 0.65 -5.90
CA LYS A 271 -13.71 0.55 -5.10
C LYS A 271 -13.70 -0.66 -4.18
N TYR A 272 -13.38 -1.85 -4.70
CA TYR A 272 -13.27 -3.06 -3.88
C TYR A 272 -12.24 -2.91 -2.74
N ARG A 273 -11.07 -2.32 -3.02
CA ARG A 273 -10.02 -2.13 -2.01
C ARG A 273 -10.39 -1.08 -0.97
N MET A 274 -11.05 0.00 -1.39
CA MET A 274 -11.60 1.00 -0.48
C MET A 274 -12.63 0.38 0.46
N LEU A 275 -13.57 -0.42 -0.06
CA LEU A 275 -14.54 -1.13 0.79
C LEU A 275 -13.88 -2.13 1.74
N LEU A 276 -12.85 -2.85 1.29
CA LEU A 276 -12.08 -3.71 2.20
C LEU A 276 -11.41 -2.91 3.31
N ALA A 277 -10.77 -1.78 2.99
CA ALA A 277 -10.16 -0.92 4.00
C ALA A 277 -11.21 -0.39 4.98
N LEU A 278 -12.34 0.11 4.46
CA LEU A 278 -13.45 0.63 5.25
C LEU A 278 -13.99 -0.42 6.23
N GLY A 279 -14.22 -1.64 5.74
CA GLY A 279 -14.68 -2.73 6.60
C GLY A 279 -13.71 -2.99 7.75
N HIS A 280 -12.39 -3.06 7.48
CA HIS A 280 -11.39 -3.32 8.53
C HIS A 280 -11.33 -2.20 9.55
N LEU A 281 -11.36 -0.95 9.11
CA LEU A 281 -11.38 0.20 10.00
C LEU A 281 -12.61 0.13 10.93
N VAL A 282 -13.81 -0.08 10.37
CA VAL A 282 -15.05 -0.18 11.15
C VAL A 282 -15.01 -1.34 12.13
N TYR A 283 -14.54 -2.51 11.70
CA TYR A 283 -14.51 -3.69 12.55
C TYR A 283 -13.50 -3.56 13.69
N PHE A 284 -12.28 -3.07 13.42
CA PHE A 284 -11.24 -2.96 14.44
C PHE A 284 -11.45 -1.79 15.41
N MET A 285 -12.12 -0.71 14.97
CA MET A 285 -12.59 0.35 15.87
C MET A 285 -13.84 -0.06 16.68
N GLY A 286 -14.45 -1.21 16.37
CA GLY A 286 -15.62 -1.71 17.08
C GLY A 286 -16.82 -0.76 17.00
N ASN A 287 -17.45 -0.50 18.15
CA ASN A 287 -18.70 0.27 18.22
C ASN A 287 -18.56 1.72 17.74
N GLU A 288 -17.41 2.35 17.95
CA GLU A 288 -17.17 3.72 17.51
C GLU A 288 -17.10 3.82 15.99
N GLY A 289 -16.39 2.87 15.36
CA GLY A 289 -16.37 2.74 13.90
C GLY A 289 -17.75 2.49 13.30
N ILE A 290 -18.56 1.64 13.96
CA ILE A 290 -19.94 1.36 13.55
C ILE A 290 -20.81 2.61 13.65
N LEU A 291 -20.77 3.31 14.78
CA LEU A 291 -21.55 4.54 15.01
C LEU A 291 -21.16 5.65 14.05
N LEU A 292 -19.85 5.82 13.81
CA LEU A 292 -19.34 6.79 12.84
C LEU A 292 -19.84 6.48 11.43
N LEU A 293 -19.67 5.25 10.95
CA LEU A 293 -20.07 4.91 9.59
C LEU A 293 -21.60 4.98 9.41
N ALA A 294 -22.38 4.64 10.44
CA ALA A 294 -23.82 4.84 10.45
C ALA A 294 -24.19 6.34 10.39
N ALA A 295 -23.49 7.20 11.13
CA ALA A 295 -23.68 8.66 11.08
C ALA A 295 -23.29 9.28 9.74
N LEU A 296 -22.38 8.64 9.00
CA LEU A 296 -22.02 9.00 7.62
C LEU A 296 -22.97 8.42 6.57
N GLU A 297 -24.09 7.80 6.99
CA GLU A 297 -25.16 7.28 6.13
C GLU A 297 -24.67 6.30 5.06
N PHE A 298 -23.75 5.39 5.41
CA PHE A 298 -23.30 4.35 4.48
C PHE A 298 -24.48 3.50 3.97
N ASP A 299 -24.59 3.41 2.65
CA ASP A 299 -25.62 2.62 1.97
C ASP A 299 -24.98 1.56 1.05
N ALA A 300 -25.02 0.31 1.49
CA ALA A 300 -24.51 -0.82 0.71
C ALA A 300 -25.19 -0.99 -0.66
N SER A 301 -26.43 -0.50 -0.83
CA SER A 301 -27.18 -0.62 -2.07
C SER A 301 -26.57 0.15 -3.23
N LEU A 302 -25.71 1.14 -2.95
CA LEU A 302 -24.96 1.91 -3.94
C LEU A 302 -23.81 1.12 -4.58
N PHE A 303 -23.44 -0.03 -4.00
CA PHE A 303 -22.29 -0.83 -4.42
C PHE A 303 -22.76 -2.17 -5.01
N THR A 304 -23.45 -2.16 -6.15
CA THR A 304 -23.94 -3.39 -6.79
C THR A 304 -22.89 -4.09 -7.67
N GLU A 305 -21.86 -3.35 -8.12
CA GLU A 305 -20.78 -3.88 -8.94
C GLU A 305 -19.41 -3.25 -8.58
N PRO A 306 -18.30 -4.00 -8.72
CA PRO A 306 -18.24 -5.44 -9.07
C PRO A 306 -18.77 -6.34 -7.93
N ALA A 307 -19.09 -7.61 -8.23
CA ALA A 307 -19.74 -8.53 -7.26
C ALA A 307 -18.98 -8.66 -5.93
N ASN A 308 -17.65 -8.69 -5.97
CA ASN A 308 -16.81 -8.72 -4.77
C ASN A 308 -16.88 -7.43 -3.94
N ALA A 309 -17.07 -6.26 -4.58
CA ALA A 309 -17.33 -5.00 -3.87
C ALA A 309 -18.72 -5.04 -3.21
N ALA A 310 -19.73 -5.54 -3.93
CA ALA A 310 -21.09 -5.70 -3.40
C ALA A 310 -21.14 -6.61 -2.18
N GLU A 311 -20.42 -7.73 -2.21
CA GLU A 311 -20.32 -8.65 -1.08
C GLU A 311 -19.69 -7.99 0.15
N VAL A 312 -18.61 -7.22 -0.02
CA VAL A 312 -17.97 -6.49 1.09
C VAL A 312 -18.89 -5.40 1.63
N ALA A 313 -19.56 -4.64 0.76
CA ALA A 313 -20.51 -3.61 1.19
C ALA A 313 -21.69 -4.21 1.97
N ALA A 314 -22.22 -5.35 1.53
CA ALA A 314 -23.27 -6.08 2.25
C ALA A 314 -22.78 -6.56 3.63
N ASP A 315 -21.56 -7.09 3.73
CA ASP A 315 -20.97 -7.49 5.00
C ASP A 315 -20.81 -6.28 5.96
N ILE A 316 -20.38 -5.12 5.45
CA ILE A 316 -20.34 -3.87 6.23
C ILE A 316 -21.74 -3.50 6.73
N GLN A 317 -22.77 -3.57 5.88
CA GLN A 317 -24.15 -3.28 6.29
C GLN A 317 -24.65 -4.21 7.40
N ILE A 318 -24.23 -5.47 7.39
CA ILE A 318 -24.55 -6.45 8.43
C ILE A 318 -23.90 -6.04 9.76
N LEU A 319 -22.65 -5.55 9.76
CA LEU A 319 -22.00 -5.01 10.94
C LEU A 319 -22.76 -3.80 11.50
N LEU A 320 -23.18 -2.87 10.64
CA LEU A 320 -23.96 -1.70 11.05
C LEU A 320 -25.32 -2.07 11.66
N SER A 321 -25.89 -3.20 11.24
CA SER A 321 -27.18 -3.68 11.73
C SER A 321 -27.08 -4.51 13.01
N ASN A 322 -25.88 -4.98 13.38
CA ASN A 322 -25.63 -5.83 14.54
C ASN A 322 -24.38 -5.32 15.30
N PRO A 323 -24.49 -4.23 16.08
CA PRO A 323 -23.37 -3.69 16.85
C PRO A 323 -22.82 -4.74 17.83
N ILE A 324 -21.49 -4.79 17.96
CA ILE A 324 -20.71 -5.81 18.70
C ILE A 324 -20.62 -5.46 20.18
#